data_AF-A0A0C2W662-F1
#
_entry.id   AF-A0A0C2W662-F1
#
_cell.length_a   1.000
_cell.length_b   1.000
_cell.length_c   1.000
_cell.angle_alpha   90.00
_cell.angle_beta   90.00
_cell.angle_gamma   90.00
#
_symmetry.space_group_name_H-M   'P 1'
#
loop_
_entity.id
_entity.type
_entity.pdbx_description
1 polymer ?
#
loop_
_entity_poly.entity_id
_entity_poly.type
_entity_poly.pdbx_seq_one_letter_code
_entity_poly.pdbx_strand_id
1 'polypeptide(L)'
;MKKSWMICSFFSALLIISTIIGVFYIHDHVAGGITQEKSYLLSEELDSQQQQFIQQMKMSRDEAVYDAQKKVVQIETLSGSIGSGFLYNANGDIVTNAHVVANAAEVTVITADSGRFKGAVIGISDTTDVAVVRVEELAGMEPLVVERDQRAKLSDPVLALGSPLGFQNTVTVGEVNGVDRHFVIEPFTYENIDQITASISPGNSGGPLLHADTMRVIGINSAEDPEMNLGFSIPIMDVVDMIQSWVDSPLESLPAFDQYAKQPEESAVPSREELALYVVQYYFDSLQFGDYVTAYSLMGSEFQEETSYEAYRESFRNIPSISMDNPEILVVSDQVEINVTVHMEELIEHMRLNQTYTFTFVIGEENDRLKIIGMTRQSA
;
A
#
# COMPACT_ATOMS: atom_id res chain seq x y z
N MET A 1 51.91 53.25 15.90
CA MET A 1 51.05 52.06 16.19
C MET A 1 50.63 52.15 17.65
N LYS A 2 49.37 52.34 18.03
CA LYS A 2 48.47 51.22 18.37
C LYS A 2 47.03 51.70 18.74
N LYS A 3 46.64 52.96 18.48
CA LYS A 3 45.28 53.45 18.83
C LYS A 3 44.17 52.81 17.99
N SER A 4 44.38 52.64 16.69
CA SER A 4 43.41 51.98 15.79
C SER A 4 43.25 50.48 16.09
N TRP A 5 44.32 49.79 16.50
CA TRP A 5 44.25 48.37 16.90
C TRP A 5 43.47 48.16 18.20
N MET A 6 43.62 49.06 19.18
CA MET A 6 42.80 49.02 20.41
C MET A 6 41.31 49.26 20.13
N ILE A 7 40.99 50.14 19.16
CA ILE A 7 39.59 50.39 18.76
C ILE A 7 39.01 49.15 18.08
N CYS A 8 39.74 48.51 17.15
CA CYS A 8 39.27 47.27 16.54
C CYS A 8 39.11 46.13 17.56
N SER A 9 40.07 45.92 18.46
CA SER A 9 39.94 44.90 19.51
C SER A 9 38.77 45.17 20.45
N PHE A 10 38.48 46.44 20.75
CA PHE A 10 37.34 46.82 21.57
C PHE A 10 36.01 46.51 20.87
N PHE A 11 35.88 46.84 19.58
CA PHE A 11 34.68 46.50 18.80
C PHE A 11 34.51 44.99 18.60
N SER A 12 35.58 44.25 18.36
CA SER A 12 35.52 42.78 18.27
C SER A 12 35.09 42.15 19.60
N ALA A 13 35.61 42.65 20.73
CA ALA A 13 35.20 42.19 22.05
C ALA A 13 33.71 42.51 22.33
N LEU A 14 33.24 43.71 21.94
CA LEU A 14 31.84 44.10 22.07
C LEU A 14 30.92 43.20 21.25
N LEU A 15 31.36 42.80 20.05
CA LEU A 15 30.59 41.96 19.13
C LEU A 15 30.51 40.50 19.63
N ILE A 16 31.58 40.00 20.25
CA ILE A 16 31.58 38.69 20.92
C ILE A 16 30.67 38.71 22.15
N ILE A 17 30.73 39.78 22.96
CA ILE A 17 29.88 39.93 24.13
C ILE A 17 28.40 40.02 23.70
N SER A 18 28.08 40.74 22.63
CA SER A 18 26.70 40.83 22.14
C SER A 18 26.18 39.50 21.56
N THR A 19 27.04 38.70 20.91
CA THR A 19 26.65 37.35 20.47
C THR A 19 26.44 36.42 21.66
N ILE A 20 27.30 36.45 22.68
CA ILE A 20 27.14 35.63 23.88
C ILE A 20 25.84 36.00 24.62
N ILE A 21 25.56 37.30 24.79
CA ILE A 21 24.31 37.77 25.41
C ILE A 21 23.10 37.38 24.55
N GLY A 22 23.20 37.49 23.22
CA GLY A 22 22.14 37.08 22.30
C GLY A 22 21.84 35.58 22.37
N VAL A 23 22.88 34.74 22.46
CA VAL A 23 22.74 33.29 22.62
C VAL A 23 22.11 32.96 23.98
N PHE A 24 22.55 33.61 25.07
CA PHE A 24 21.93 33.43 26.38
C PHE A 24 20.47 33.90 26.40
N TYR A 25 20.16 35.01 25.73
CA TYR A 25 18.79 35.53 25.65
C TYR A 25 17.89 34.59 24.82
N ILE A 26 18.36 34.06 23.70
CA ILE A 26 17.62 33.05 22.92
C ILE A 26 17.44 31.77 23.75
N HIS A 27 18.51 31.29 24.40
CA HIS A 27 18.44 30.10 25.24
C HIS A 27 17.46 30.28 26.41
N ASP A 28 17.41 31.45 27.04
CA ASP A 28 16.62 31.67 28.25
C ASP A 28 15.17 32.13 27.95
N HIS A 29 14.95 32.87 26.86
CA HIS A 29 13.65 33.48 26.54
C HIS A 29 12.93 32.88 25.32
N VAL A 30 13.64 32.17 24.41
CA VAL A 30 13.02 31.51 23.25
C VAL A 30 12.84 30.00 23.49
N ALA A 31 13.69 29.37 24.29
CA ALA A 31 13.54 27.94 24.62
C ALA A 31 12.25 27.61 25.40
N GLY A 32 11.67 28.59 26.11
CA GLY A 32 10.37 28.43 26.79
C GLY A 32 9.14 28.54 25.89
N GLY A 33 9.31 28.82 24.59
CA GLY A 33 8.21 29.08 23.65
C GLY A 33 8.13 28.13 22.44
N ILE A 34 9.05 27.18 22.30
CA ILE A 34 8.90 26.10 21.31
C ILE A 34 8.06 25.02 22.00
N THR A 35 6.77 25.03 21.71
CA THR A 35 5.91 23.87 21.91
C THR A 35 6.45 22.75 21.03
N GLN A 36 7.36 21.96 21.60
CA GLN A 36 7.55 20.60 21.17
C GLN A 36 6.19 19.96 21.37
N GLU A 37 5.52 19.56 20.28
CA GLU A 37 4.46 18.57 20.41
C GLU A 37 5.05 17.44 21.25
N LYS A 38 4.36 17.13 22.36
CA LYS A 38 4.69 15.97 23.17
C LYS A 38 4.64 14.77 22.25
N SER A 39 5.79 14.28 21.82
CA SER A 39 5.93 12.95 21.28
C SER A 39 5.53 11.99 22.39
N TYR A 40 4.39 11.32 22.23
CA TYR A 40 3.89 10.28 23.13
C TYR A 40 4.81 9.05 23.18
N LEU A 41 5.91 9.05 22.42
CA LEU A 41 6.83 7.93 22.27
C LEU A 41 8.13 8.09 23.08
N LEU A 42 8.31 9.21 23.78
CA LEU A 42 9.43 9.41 24.71
C LEU A 42 8.92 9.92 26.06
N SER A 43 8.25 9.04 26.79
CA SER A 43 8.23 9.11 28.25
C SER A 43 8.76 7.81 28.81
N GLU A 44 9.39 7.94 29.97
CA GLU A 44 9.52 6.94 31.05
C GLU A 44 8.70 5.66 30.82
N GLU A 45 9.32 4.50 31.09
CA GLU A 45 8.74 3.15 31.03
C GLU A 45 7.20 3.16 31.14
N LEU A 46 6.54 3.00 29.99
CA LEU A 46 5.08 2.95 29.89
C LEU A 46 4.54 1.91 30.87
N ASP A 47 3.58 2.31 31.70
CA ASP A 47 2.89 1.38 32.59
C ASP A 47 2.10 0.35 31.78
N SER A 48 2.04 -0.85 32.32
CA SER A 48 1.35 -2.04 31.81
C SER A 48 -0.06 -1.77 31.25
N GLN A 49 -0.83 -0.85 31.84
CA GLN A 49 -2.15 -0.47 31.34
C GLN A 49 -2.10 0.33 30.02
N GLN A 50 -1.11 1.20 29.86
CA GLN A 50 -0.93 1.97 28.62
C GLN A 50 -0.40 1.06 27.50
N GLN A 51 0.47 0.11 27.82
CA GLN A 51 0.92 -0.91 26.88
C GLN A 51 -0.25 -1.80 26.43
N GLN A 52 -1.12 -2.23 27.36
CA GLN A 52 -2.33 -2.99 27.03
C GLN A 52 -3.29 -2.17 26.15
N PHE A 53 -3.46 -0.88 26.43
CA PHE A 53 -4.31 0.00 25.61
C PHE A 53 -3.75 0.18 24.19
N ILE A 54 -2.45 0.44 24.05
CA ILE A 54 -1.79 0.54 22.73
C ILE A 54 -1.86 -0.80 21.99
N GLN A 55 -1.66 -1.92 22.70
CA GLN A 55 -1.75 -3.26 22.11
C GLN A 55 -3.19 -3.59 21.70
N GLN A 56 -4.19 -3.19 22.48
CA GLN A 56 -5.61 -3.35 22.14
C GLN A 56 -6.02 -2.48 20.95
N MET A 57 -5.51 -1.25 20.86
CA MET A 57 -5.73 -0.39 19.68
C MET A 57 -5.04 -0.95 18.43
N LYS A 58 -3.81 -1.47 18.57
CA LYS A 58 -3.12 -2.16 17.47
C LYS A 58 -3.90 -3.39 17.00
N MET A 59 -4.30 -4.26 17.93
CA MET A 59 -5.13 -5.44 17.63
C MET A 59 -6.47 -5.05 16.99
N SER A 60 -7.13 -3.99 17.46
CA SER A 60 -8.38 -3.50 16.86
C SER A 60 -8.18 -2.97 15.45
N ARG A 61 -7.02 -2.40 15.15
CA ARG A 61 -6.68 -1.94 13.79
C ARG A 61 -6.38 -3.13 12.90
N ASP A 62 -5.65 -4.12 13.38
CA ASP A 62 -5.35 -5.34 12.64
C ASP A 62 -6.64 -6.13 12.30
N GLU A 63 -7.59 -6.20 13.24
CA GLU A 63 -8.92 -6.76 13.01
C GLU A 63 -9.72 -5.96 11.96
N ALA A 64 -9.66 -4.62 12.00
CA ALA A 64 -10.36 -3.78 11.04
C ALA A 64 -9.76 -3.86 9.63
N VAL A 65 -8.43 -3.97 9.53
CA VAL A 65 -7.72 -4.23 8.26
C VAL A 65 -8.12 -5.60 7.71
N TYR A 66 -8.15 -6.62 8.56
CA TYR A 66 -8.57 -7.97 8.17
C TYR A 66 -10.02 -8.03 7.71
N ASP A 67 -10.92 -7.30 8.37
CA ASP A 67 -12.31 -7.16 7.93
C ASP A 67 -12.40 -6.43 6.59
N ALA A 68 -11.64 -5.34 6.41
CA ALA A 68 -11.60 -4.60 5.15
C ALA A 68 -11.06 -5.46 4.00
N GLN A 69 -10.02 -6.26 4.25
CA GLN A 69 -9.50 -7.22 3.29
C GLN A 69 -10.61 -8.15 2.80
N LYS A 70 -11.46 -8.73 3.64
CA LYS A 70 -12.55 -9.63 3.17
C LYS A 70 -13.52 -9.01 2.17
N LYS A 71 -13.61 -7.67 2.15
CA LYS A 71 -14.51 -6.89 1.29
C LYS A 71 -13.85 -6.47 -0.03
N VAL A 72 -12.57 -6.80 -0.21
CA VAL A 72 -11.80 -6.61 -1.44
C VAL A 72 -11.77 -7.93 -2.22
N VAL A 73 -11.87 -7.84 -3.54
CA VAL A 73 -11.97 -8.97 -4.47
C VAL A 73 -10.95 -8.85 -5.58
N GLN A 74 -10.59 -9.98 -6.18
CA GLN A 74 -9.93 -10.00 -7.47
C GLN A 74 -10.96 -9.99 -8.59
N ILE A 75 -10.62 -9.35 -9.70
CA ILE A 75 -11.39 -9.36 -10.94
C ILE A 75 -10.52 -9.94 -12.05
N GLU A 76 -11.07 -10.91 -12.78
CA GLU A 76 -10.44 -11.54 -13.94
C GLU A 76 -11.37 -11.43 -15.15
N THR A 77 -10.84 -11.02 -16.30
CA THR A 77 -11.56 -11.01 -17.57
C THR A 77 -11.22 -12.24 -18.41
N LEU A 78 -12.06 -12.58 -19.39
CA LEU A 78 -11.77 -13.67 -20.34
C LEU A 78 -10.54 -13.40 -21.22
N SER A 79 -10.16 -12.14 -21.42
CA SER A 79 -8.96 -11.74 -22.14
C SER A 79 -7.69 -11.80 -21.27
N GLY A 80 -7.80 -12.19 -19.99
CA GLY A 80 -6.67 -12.34 -19.09
C GLY A 80 -6.31 -11.07 -18.29
N SER A 81 -7.03 -9.96 -18.44
CA SER A 81 -6.83 -8.81 -17.56
C SER A 81 -7.19 -9.18 -16.12
N ILE A 82 -6.30 -8.82 -15.19
CA ILE A 82 -6.43 -9.06 -13.74
C ILE A 82 -6.33 -7.73 -13.01
N GLY A 83 -7.21 -7.52 -12.04
CA GLY A 83 -7.15 -6.38 -11.13
C GLY A 83 -7.93 -6.67 -9.85
N SER A 84 -8.25 -5.59 -9.13
CA SER A 84 -8.99 -5.63 -7.89
C SER A 84 -10.31 -4.87 -7.97
N GLY A 85 -11.17 -5.13 -7.01
CA GLY A 85 -12.32 -4.30 -6.71
C GLY A 85 -12.69 -4.40 -5.24
N PHE A 86 -13.69 -3.64 -4.83
CA PHE A 86 -14.24 -3.74 -3.48
C PHE A 86 -15.75 -3.61 -3.47
N LEU A 87 -16.38 -4.31 -2.51
CA LEU A 87 -17.82 -4.22 -2.28
C LEU A 87 -18.20 -2.79 -1.88
N TYR A 88 -18.92 -2.11 -2.76
CA TYR A 88 -19.37 -0.73 -2.61
C TYR A 88 -20.70 -0.62 -1.88
N ASN A 89 -21.59 -1.61 -2.07
CA ASN A 89 -22.89 -1.65 -1.40
C ASN A 89 -23.32 -3.09 -1.07
N ALA A 90 -24.44 -3.21 -0.35
CA ALA A 90 -25.01 -4.50 0.03
C ALA A 90 -25.82 -5.19 -1.08
N ASN A 91 -25.85 -4.65 -2.31
CA ASN A 91 -26.52 -5.26 -3.46
C ASN A 91 -25.57 -6.14 -4.29
N GLY A 92 -24.31 -6.26 -3.86
CA GLY A 92 -23.28 -6.99 -4.61
C GLY A 92 -22.61 -6.15 -5.70
N ASP A 93 -22.67 -4.82 -5.60
CA ASP A 93 -21.96 -3.94 -6.52
C ASP A 93 -20.52 -3.71 -6.05
N ILE A 94 -19.59 -3.83 -7.00
CA ILE A 94 -18.16 -3.76 -6.82
C ILE A 94 -17.63 -2.60 -7.65
N VAL A 95 -16.87 -1.72 -7.03
CA VAL A 95 -16.13 -0.65 -7.73
C VAL A 95 -14.75 -1.17 -8.12
N THR A 96 -14.31 -0.83 -9.33
CA THR A 96 -12.99 -1.18 -9.89
C THR A 96 -12.55 -0.12 -10.91
N ASN A 97 -11.40 -0.30 -11.54
CA ASN A 97 -10.95 0.53 -12.65
C ASN A 97 -11.57 0.10 -13.98
N ALA A 98 -11.72 1.05 -14.90
CA ALA A 98 -12.24 0.79 -16.24
C ALA A 98 -11.27 -0.06 -17.06
N HIS A 99 -9.96 0.18 -16.95
CA HIS A 99 -8.94 -0.59 -17.67
C HIS A 99 -8.93 -2.08 -17.29
N VAL A 100 -9.33 -2.43 -16.06
CA VAL A 100 -9.39 -3.82 -15.58
C VAL A 100 -10.48 -4.61 -16.30
N VAL A 101 -11.59 -3.96 -16.67
CA VAL A 101 -12.77 -4.61 -17.27
C VAL A 101 -13.06 -4.12 -18.69
N ALA A 102 -12.10 -3.43 -19.31
CA ALA A 102 -12.26 -2.88 -20.65
C ALA A 102 -12.61 -3.98 -21.67
N ASN A 103 -13.63 -3.71 -22.49
CA ASN A 103 -14.20 -4.65 -23.47
C ASN A 103 -14.78 -5.96 -22.89
N ALA A 104 -14.89 -6.10 -21.57
CA ALA A 104 -15.57 -7.23 -20.92
C ALA A 104 -17.01 -6.84 -20.58
N ALA A 105 -17.98 -7.64 -21.02
CA ALA A 105 -19.35 -7.53 -20.53
C ALA A 105 -19.56 -8.31 -19.22
N GLU A 106 -18.74 -9.35 -19.03
CA GLU A 106 -18.78 -10.25 -17.89
C GLU A 106 -17.35 -10.53 -17.42
N VAL A 107 -17.20 -10.69 -16.11
CA VAL A 107 -15.93 -10.96 -15.44
C VAL A 107 -16.09 -12.10 -14.43
N THR A 108 -14.97 -12.70 -14.04
CA THR A 108 -14.91 -13.59 -12.88
C THR A 108 -14.46 -12.77 -11.68
N VAL A 109 -15.25 -12.79 -10.61
CA VAL A 109 -14.91 -12.16 -9.32
C VAL A 109 -14.47 -13.24 -8.36
N ILE A 110 -13.32 -13.06 -7.73
CA ILE A 110 -12.77 -13.99 -6.73
C ILE A 110 -12.72 -13.28 -5.38
N THR A 111 -13.44 -13.81 -4.39
CA THR A 111 -13.46 -13.28 -3.02
C THR A 111 -12.26 -13.75 -2.21
N ALA A 112 -11.97 -13.07 -1.09
CA ALA A 112 -10.84 -13.39 -0.22
C ALA A 112 -10.86 -14.84 0.34
N ASP A 113 -12.03 -15.48 0.42
CA ASP A 113 -12.21 -16.88 0.78
C ASP A 113 -12.13 -17.84 -0.42
N SER A 114 -11.65 -17.35 -1.57
CA SER A 114 -11.50 -18.09 -2.84
C SER A 114 -12.83 -18.51 -3.49
N GLY A 115 -13.95 -17.90 -3.09
CA GLY A 115 -15.22 -18.02 -3.82
C GLY A 115 -15.12 -17.40 -5.21
N ARG A 116 -15.60 -18.10 -6.24
CA ARG A 116 -15.61 -17.59 -7.63
C ARG A 116 -17.03 -17.32 -8.08
N PHE A 117 -17.28 -16.10 -8.53
CA PHE A 117 -18.60 -15.61 -8.92
C PHE A 117 -18.54 -14.96 -10.29
N LYS A 118 -19.68 -14.94 -10.97
CA LYS A 118 -19.81 -14.26 -12.24
C LYS A 118 -20.29 -12.82 -11.99
N GLY A 119 -19.57 -11.85 -12.51
CA GLY A 119 -19.94 -10.43 -12.44
C GLY A 119 -20.34 -9.88 -13.79
N ALA A 120 -21.35 -9.01 -13.83
CA ALA A 120 -21.72 -8.23 -15.01
C ALA A 120 -21.19 -6.80 -14.89
N VAL A 121 -20.54 -6.28 -15.92
CA VAL A 121 -20.15 -4.86 -15.95
C VAL A 121 -21.40 -4.02 -16.21
N ILE A 122 -21.82 -3.25 -15.20
CA ILE A 122 -23.06 -2.45 -15.26
C ILE A 122 -22.80 -0.96 -15.51
N GLY A 123 -21.56 -0.52 -15.33
CA GLY A 123 -21.13 0.85 -15.53
C GLY A 123 -19.64 0.90 -15.81
N ILE A 124 -19.22 1.76 -16.73
CA ILE A 124 -17.82 2.00 -17.05
C ILE A 124 -17.71 3.38 -17.70
N SER A 125 -16.73 4.17 -17.26
CA SER A 125 -16.45 5.47 -17.87
C SER A 125 -15.42 5.29 -18.99
N ASP A 126 -15.63 6.03 -20.08
CA ASP A 126 -14.75 6.07 -21.25
C ASP A 126 -13.58 7.05 -21.10
N THR A 127 -13.61 7.86 -20.04
CA THR A 127 -12.69 8.99 -19.80
C THR A 127 -12.08 8.95 -18.40
N THR A 128 -12.87 8.58 -17.39
CA THR A 128 -12.41 8.35 -16.03
C THR A 128 -12.18 6.86 -15.85
N ASP A 129 -11.05 6.45 -15.27
CA ASP A 129 -10.70 5.04 -15.15
C ASP A 129 -11.49 4.32 -14.03
N VAL A 130 -12.82 4.33 -14.10
CA VAL A 130 -13.72 3.76 -13.08
C VAL A 130 -14.81 2.93 -13.74
N ALA A 131 -15.10 1.77 -13.15
CA ALA A 131 -16.17 0.87 -13.54
C ALA A 131 -16.88 0.26 -12.33
N VAL A 132 -18.07 -0.29 -12.57
CA VAL A 132 -18.87 -1.00 -11.59
C VAL A 132 -19.26 -2.37 -12.14
N VAL A 133 -18.99 -3.39 -11.35
CA VAL A 133 -19.35 -4.79 -11.60
C VAL A 133 -20.44 -5.20 -10.61
N ARG A 134 -21.52 -5.81 -11.08
CA ARG A 134 -22.57 -6.38 -10.23
C ARG A 134 -22.45 -7.89 -10.14
N VAL A 135 -22.47 -8.42 -8.92
CA VAL A 135 -22.48 -9.85 -8.62
C VAL A 135 -23.67 -10.15 -7.72
N GLU A 136 -24.74 -10.73 -8.27
CA GLU A 136 -25.98 -10.94 -7.50
C GLU A 136 -25.77 -11.87 -6.29
N GLU A 137 -24.85 -12.82 -6.39
CA GLU A 137 -24.53 -13.78 -5.32
C GLU A 137 -23.83 -13.14 -4.11
N LEU A 138 -23.28 -11.92 -4.26
CA LEU A 138 -22.69 -11.17 -3.16
C LEU A 138 -23.69 -10.21 -2.49
N ALA A 139 -24.96 -10.20 -2.92
CA ALA A 139 -25.99 -9.41 -2.26
C ALA A 139 -26.17 -9.84 -0.79
N GLY A 140 -26.28 -8.85 0.10
CA GLY A 140 -26.35 -9.04 1.55
C GLY A 140 -24.99 -9.10 2.26
N MET A 141 -23.87 -9.12 1.52
CA MET A 141 -22.55 -8.93 2.12
C MET A 141 -22.36 -7.49 2.61
N GLU A 142 -21.61 -7.32 3.69
CA GLU A 142 -21.32 -6.01 4.25
C GLU A 142 -20.27 -5.28 3.38
N PRO A 143 -20.58 -4.10 2.82
CA PRO A 143 -19.63 -3.36 1.98
C PRO A 143 -18.60 -2.59 2.80
N LEU A 144 -17.59 -2.04 2.11
CA LEU A 144 -16.74 -1.01 2.69
C LEU A 144 -17.53 0.31 2.84
N VAL A 145 -17.20 1.06 3.89
CA VAL A 145 -17.81 2.37 4.13
C VAL A 145 -17.08 3.40 3.28
N VAL A 146 -17.80 4.08 2.39
CA VAL A 146 -17.25 5.14 1.53
C VAL A 146 -17.30 6.49 2.24
N GLU A 147 -16.20 7.25 2.19
CA GLU A 147 -16.16 8.66 2.56
C GLU A 147 -16.74 9.51 1.43
N ARG A 148 -17.76 10.31 1.73
CA ARG A 148 -18.50 11.11 0.73
C ARG A 148 -18.35 12.60 0.94
N ASP A 149 -17.90 13.02 2.12
CA ASP A 149 -17.98 14.40 2.57
C ASP A 149 -16.61 15.08 2.68
N GLN A 150 -15.52 14.30 2.59
CA GLN A 150 -14.17 14.80 2.78
C GLN A 150 -13.18 14.23 1.76
N ARG A 151 -12.36 15.13 1.19
CA ARG A 151 -11.17 14.76 0.42
C ARG A 151 -10.00 14.43 1.34
N ALA A 152 -9.11 13.58 0.83
CA ALA A 152 -7.84 13.32 1.47
C ALA A 152 -6.99 14.61 1.58
N LYS A 153 -6.18 14.68 2.62
CA LYS A 153 -5.27 15.79 2.89
C LYS A 153 -3.84 15.28 2.91
N LEU A 154 -2.90 16.19 2.67
CA LEU A 154 -1.49 15.89 2.83
C LEU A 154 -1.22 15.31 4.23
N SER A 155 -0.41 14.24 4.24
CA SER A 155 -0.05 13.45 5.41
C SER A 155 -1.19 12.66 6.06
N ASP A 156 -2.37 12.55 5.42
CA ASP A 156 -3.37 11.58 5.86
C ASP A 156 -2.76 10.16 5.71
N PRO A 157 -2.81 9.32 6.77
CA PRO A 157 -2.30 7.96 6.71
C PRO A 157 -3.26 7.09 5.92
N VAL A 158 -2.73 6.28 5.00
CA VAL A 158 -3.55 5.50 4.06
C VAL A 158 -3.12 4.04 3.97
N LEU A 159 -4.08 3.19 3.64
CA LEU A 159 -3.91 1.78 3.33
C LEU A 159 -4.42 1.54 1.91
N ALA A 160 -3.56 1.13 0.99
CA ALA A 160 -3.96 0.69 -0.33
C ALA A 160 -4.15 -0.83 -0.30
N LEU A 161 -5.37 -1.27 -0.61
CA LEU A 161 -5.70 -2.70 -0.62
C LEU A 161 -5.86 -3.21 -2.06
N GLY A 162 -5.52 -4.48 -2.25
CA GLY A 162 -5.69 -5.19 -3.51
C GLY A 162 -5.80 -6.71 -3.32
N SER A 163 -6.05 -7.43 -4.40
CA SER A 163 -6.20 -8.89 -4.46
C SER A 163 -5.55 -9.46 -5.73
N PRO A 164 -4.25 -9.22 -5.99
CA PRO A 164 -3.56 -9.96 -7.04
C PRO A 164 -3.57 -11.46 -6.75
N LEU A 165 -3.96 -12.24 -7.76
CA LEU A 165 -3.84 -13.70 -7.81
C LEU A 165 -4.55 -14.48 -6.68
N GLY A 166 -5.52 -13.88 -5.99
CA GLY A 166 -6.36 -14.58 -5.02
C GLY A 166 -5.60 -15.04 -3.77
N PHE A 167 -4.41 -14.47 -3.53
CA PHE A 167 -3.78 -14.52 -2.20
C PHE A 167 -4.58 -13.69 -1.22
N GLN A 168 -4.30 -13.85 0.09
CA GLN A 168 -4.83 -12.93 1.09
C GLN A 168 -4.56 -11.49 0.61
N ASN A 169 -5.59 -10.65 0.67
CA ASN A 169 -5.57 -9.35 0.02
C ASN A 169 -4.38 -8.52 0.48
N THR A 170 -3.67 -7.89 -0.45
CA THR A 170 -2.53 -7.04 -0.17
C THR A 170 -2.97 -5.84 0.63
N VAL A 171 -2.11 -5.40 1.55
CA VAL A 171 -2.23 -4.11 2.21
C VAL A 171 -0.87 -3.44 2.12
N THR A 172 -0.78 -2.37 1.35
CA THR A 172 0.37 -1.47 1.37
C THR A 172 -0.01 -0.21 2.14
N VAL A 173 0.97 0.38 2.83
CA VAL A 173 0.72 1.51 3.73
C VAL A 173 1.57 2.67 3.29
N GLY A 174 1.00 3.86 3.46
CA GLY A 174 1.72 5.09 3.23
C GLY A 174 0.93 6.27 3.74
N GLU A 175 1.15 7.39 3.08
CA GLU A 175 0.47 8.65 3.32
C GLU A 175 0.18 9.33 2.00
N VAL A 176 -0.78 10.24 2.02
CA VAL A 176 -0.99 11.16 0.90
C VAL A 176 0.12 12.20 0.90
N ASN A 177 0.96 12.22 -0.14
CA ASN A 177 2.07 13.16 -0.27
C ASN A 177 1.88 14.20 -1.38
N GLY A 178 0.77 14.11 -2.11
CA GLY A 178 0.33 15.10 -3.08
C GLY A 178 -1.16 14.99 -3.35
N VAL A 179 -1.80 16.12 -3.65
CA VAL A 179 -3.20 16.18 -4.07
C VAL A 179 -3.29 16.97 -5.37
N ASP A 180 -4.44 16.90 -6.04
CA ASP A 180 -4.75 17.65 -7.25
C ASP A 180 -3.75 17.40 -8.41
N ARG A 181 -3.28 16.16 -8.55
CA ARG A 181 -2.43 15.76 -9.69
C ARG A 181 -3.26 15.54 -10.95
N HIS A 182 -2.62 15.74 -12.10
CA HIS A 182 -3.27 15.67 -13.40
C HIS A 182 -2.33 15.03 -14.42
N PHE A 183 -2.78 13.97 -15.09
CA PHE A 183 -2.07 13.34 -16.20
C PHE A 183 -3.02 12.54 -17.09
N VAL A 184 -2.50 12.05 -18.22
CA VAL A 184 -3.25 11.24 -19.18
C VAL A 184 -2.50 9.92 -19.39
N ILE A 185 -3.21 8.80 -19.21
CA ILE A 185 -2.80 7.47 -19.66
C ILE A 185 -3.92 7.01 -20.57
N GLU A 186 -3.73 7.20 -21.87
CA GLU A 186 -4.75 6.92 -22.89
C GLU A 186 -5.39 5.54 -22.68
N PRO A 187 -6.74 5.44 -22.69
CA PRO A 187 -7.73 6.49 -23.01
C PRO A 187 -8.04 7.45 -21.87
N PHE A 188 -7.59 7.16 -20.66
CA PHE A 188 -8.13 7.76 -19.46
C PHE A 188 -7.39 9.05 -19.11
N THR A 189 -8.19 10.03 -18.70
CA THR A 189 -7.70 11.28 -18.13
C THR A 189 -7.87 11.22 -16.62
N TYR A 190 -6.76 11.40 -15.91
CA TYR A 190 -6.72 11.40 -14.46
C TYR A 190 -6.67 12.85 -13.99
N GLU A 191 -7.78 13.32 -13.43
CA GLU A 191 -7.91 14.67 -12.88
C GLU A 191 -8.09 14.62 -11.38
N ASN A 192 -7.53 15.61 -10.69
CA ASN A 192 -7.59 15.76 -9.24
C ASN A 192 -7.17 14.53 -8.41
N ILE A 193 -6.26 13.70 -8.92
CA ILE A 193 -5.89 12.45 -8.24
C ILE A 193 -4.96 12.69 -7.05
N ASP A 194 -5.07 11.82 -6.07
CA ASP A 194 -4.23 11.80 -4.88
C ASP A 194 -2.96 10.98 -5.16
N GLN A 195 -1.81 11.56 -4.82
CA GLN A 195 -0.50 10.91 -4.87
C GLN A 195 -0.19 10.34 -3.49
N ILE A 196 0.23 9.07 -3.45
CA ILE A 196 0.46 8.34 -2.21
C ILE A 196 1.86 7.70 -2.19
N THR A 197 2.41 7.52 -0.99
CA THR A 197 3.65 6.76 -0.77
C THR A 197 3.41 5.26 -0.60
N ALA A 198 2.16 4.83 -0.47
CA ALA A 198 1.83 3.42 -0.42
C ALA A 198 2.13 2.80 -1.79
N SER A 199 2.91 1.72 -1.81
CA SER A 199 3.27 1.04 -3.04
C SER A 199 2.01 0.52 -3.75
N ILE A 200 1.84 0.95 -4.98
CA ILE A 200 0.91 0.34 -5.93
C ILE A 200 1.73 -0.60 -6.80
N SER A 201 1.13 -1.74 -7.15
CA SER A 201 1.75 -2.77 -7.98
C SER A 201 0.64 -3.47 -8.76
N PRO A 202 0.95 -4.22 -9.84
CA PRO A 202 -0.03 -5.01 -10.57
C PRO A 202 -0.82 -5.90 -9.60
N GLY A 203 -2.13 -5.69 -9.53
CA GLY A 203 -2.98 -6.30 -8.51
C GLY A 203 -3.75 -5.33 -7.64
N ASN A 204 -3.21 -4.15 -7.34
CA ASN A 204 -3.89 -3.14 -6.51
C ASN A 204 -4.86 -2.27 -7.33
N SER A 205 -4.68 -2.18 -8.64
CA SER A 205 -5.55 -1.41 -9.54
C SER A 205 -7.01 -1.82 -9.40
N GLY A 206 -7.88 -0.85 -9.08
CA GLY A 206 -9.30 -1.01 -8.84
C GLY A 206 -9.66 -1.31 -7.38
N GLY A 207 -8.66 -1.64 -6.55
CA GLY A 207 -8.83 -1.81 -5.11
C GLY A 207 -9.00 -0.47 -4.37
N PRO A 208 -9.43 -0.50 -3.10
CA PRO A 208 -9.72 0.71 -2.35
C PRO A 208 -8.45 1.32 -1.72
N LEU A 209 -8.40 2.65 -1.69
CA LEU A 209 -7.55 3.41 -0.78
C LEU A 209 -8.36 3.76 0.46
N LEU A 210 -7.94 3.28 1.63
CA LEU A 210 -8.60 3.53 2.91
C LEU A 210 -7.84 4.57 3.72
N HIS A 211 -8.56 5.45 4.41
CA HIS A 211 -7.97 6.25 5.48
C HIS A 211 -7.68 5.35 6.69
N ALA A 212 -6.43 5.27 7.14
CA ALA A 212 -5.97 4.26 8.09
C ALA A 212 -6.66 4.34 9.47
N ASP A 213 -7.06 5.54 9.92
CA ASP A 213 -7.74 5.70 11.21
C ASP A 213 -9.24 5.40 11.18
N THR A 214 -9.91 5.69 10.07
CA THR A 214 -11.38 5.60 9.98
C THR A 214 -11.83 4.34 9.24
N MET A 215 -10.91 3.70 8.52
CA MET A 215 -11.16 2.55 7.63
C MET A 215 -12.20 2.83 6.53
N ARG A 216 -12.40 4.10 6.20
CA ARG A 216 -13.29 4.52 5.11
C ARG A 216 -12.54 4.58 3.80
N VAL A 217 -13.20 4.18 2.72
CA VAL A 217 -12.69 4.36 1.35
C VAL A 217 -12.64 5.84 1.05
N ILE A 218 -11.46 6.34 0.70
CA ILE A 218 -11.22 7.72 0.28
C ILE A 218 -10.80 7.79 -1.20
N GLY A 219 -10.40 6.67 -1.80
CA GLY A 219 -10.03 6.61 -3.21
C GLY A 219 -10.04 5.21 -3.82
N ILE A 220 -9.77 5.15 -5.12
CA ILE A 220 -9.61 3.94 -5.92
C ILE A 220 -8.18 3.91 -6.44
N ASN A 221 -7.38 2.92 -6.01
CA ASN A 221 -6.00 2.76 -6.46
C ASN A 221 -5.99 2.51 -7.96
N SER A 222 -5.25 3.30 -8.75
CA SER A 222 -5.40 3.26 -10.21
C SER A 222 -4.11 3.23 -11.01
N ALA A 223 -3.05 3.91 -10.57
CA ALA A 223 -1.81 3.99 -11.32
C ALA A 223 -0.59 4.04 -10.41
N GLU A 224 0.57 3.77 -10.97
CA GLU A 224 1.87 3.88 -10.33
C GLU A 224 2.83 4.71 -11.19
N ASP A 225 3.78 5.35 -10.53
CA ASP A 225 5.02 5.82 -11.15
C ASP A 225 6.17 4.94 -10.60
N PRO A 226 6.64 3.95 -11.39
CA PRO A 226 7.69 3.03 -10.96
C PRO A 226 9.04 3.71 -10.73
N GLU A 227 9.33 4.83 -11.42
CA GLU A 227 10.61 5.52 -11.28
C GLU A 227 10.72 6.24 -9.92
N MET A 228 9.58 6.74 -9.43
CA MET A 228 9.50 7.44 -8.16
C MET A 228 8.96 6.59 -7.00
N ASN A 229 8.54 5.35 -7.28
CA ASN A 229 7.83 4.47 -6.34
C ASN A 229 6.62 5.18 -5.69
N LEU A 230 5.79 5.81 -6.52
CA LEU A 230 4.61 6.55 -6.10
C LEU A 230 3.35 5.89 -6.62
N GLY A 231 2.31 5.86 -5.79
CA GLY A 231 0.97 5.45 -6.19
C GLY A 231 0.07 6.64 -6.52
N PHE A 232 -0.96 6.41 -7.32
CA PHE A 232 -2.02 7.37 -7.58
C PHE A 232 -3.39 6.74 -7.39
N SER A 233 -4.27 7.48 -6.72
CA SER A 233 -5.65 7.08 -6.44
C SER A 233 -6.65 8.12 -6.92
N ILE A 234 -7.73 7.67 -7.53
CA ILE A 234 -8.87 8.50 -7.90
C ILE A 234 -9.69 8.77 -6.63
N PRO A 235 -9.92 10.04 -6.21
CA PRO A 235 -10.71 10.33 -5.03
C PRO A 235 -12.13 9.81 -5.20
N ILE A 236 -12.60 8.98 -4.26
CA ILE A 236 -13.92 8.34 -4.38
C ILE A 236 -15.04 9.39 -4.37
N MET A 237 -14.80 10.52 -3.67
CA MET A 237 -15.71 11.66 -3.59
C MET A 237 -16.03 12.24 -4.97
N ASP A 238 -15.08 12.20 -5.92
CA ASP A 238 -15.24 12.81 -7.25
C ASP A 238 -16.07 11.93 -8.20
N VAL A 239 -16.17 10.63 -7.90
CA VAL A 239 -16.80 9.63 -8.76
C VAL A 239 -18.00 8.94 -8.13
N VAL A 240 -18.32 9.21 -6.85
CA VAL A 240 -19.40 8.53 -6.12
C VAL A 240 -20.77 8.72 -6.77
N ASP A 241 -21.06 9.92 -7.30
CA ASP A 241 -22.34 10.19 -7.97
C ASP A 241 -22.45 9.44 -9.30
N MET A 242 -21.33 9.32 -10.04
CA MET A 242 -21.25 8.53 -11.27
C MET A 242 -21.45 7.04 -10.97
N ILE A 243 -20.76 6.51 -9.97
CA ILE A 243 -20.93 5.13 -9.49
C ILE A 243 -22.38 4.87 -9.10
N GLN A 244 -22.98 5.77 -8.30
CA GLN A 244 -24.37 5.64 -7.87
C GLN A 244 -25.34 5.64 -9.04
N SER A 245 -25.10 6.48 -10.06
CA SER A 245 -25.95 6.52 -11.26
C SER A 245 -25.99 5.19 -12.00
N TRP A 246 -24.86 4.47 -12.11
CA TRP A 246 -24.82 3.15 -12.74
C TRP A 246 -25.42 2.07 -11.86
N VAL A 247 -25.25 2.16 -10.53
CA VAL A 247 -25.90 1.26 -9.57
C VAL A 247 -27.42 1.34 -9.70
N ASP A 248 -27.96 2.55 -9.77
CA ASP A 248 -29.40 2.82 -9.86
C ASP A 248 -29.95 2.56 -11.27
N SER A 249 -29.15 2.79 -12.30
CA SER A 249 -29.51 2.64 -13.70
C SER A 249 -28.31 2.16 -14.52
N PRO A 250 -28.11 0.84 -14.64
CA PRO A 250 -27.05 0.25 -15.44
C PRO A 250 -27.03 0.78 -16.87
N LEU A 251 -25.84 0.88 -17.46
CA LEU A 251 -25.67 1.25 -18.86
C LEU A 251 -26.37 0.24 -19.78
N GLU A 252 -27.12 0.74 -20.77
CA GLU A 252 -27.75 -0.11 -21.79
C GLU A 252 -26.73 -0.76 -22.74
N SER A 253 -25.60 -0.09 -22.94
CA SER A 253 -24.49 -0.55 -23.78
C SER A 253 -23.16 -0.07 -23.21
N LEU A 254 -22.15 -0.94 -23.21
CA LEU A 254 -20.80 -0.60 -22.77
C LEU A 254 -20.01 0.06 -23.92
N PRO A 255 -19.22 1.11 -23.64
CA PRO A 255 -18.28 1.67 -24.60
C PRO A 255 -17.24 0.62 -25.02
N ALA A 256 -16.83 0.68 -26.29
CA ALA A 256 -15.73 -0.12 -26.80
C ALA A 256 -14.43 0.68 -26.70
N PHE A 257 -13.37 0.02 -26.28
CA PHE A 257 -12.06 0.62 -26.17
C PHE A 257 -11.12 0.01 -27.20
N ASP A 258 -10.93 0.71 -28.33
CA ASP A 258 -10.14 0.23 -29.48
C ASP A 258 -8.70 -0.17 -29.11
N GLN A 259 -8.10 0.55 -28.17
CA GLN A 259 -6.74 0.26 -27.68
C GLN A 259 -6.66 -1.04 -26.86
N TYR A 260 -7.76 -1.46 -26.25
CA TYR A 260 -7.90 -2.76 -25.62
C TYR A 260 -8.48 -3.83 -26.59
N ALA A 261 -8.92 -3.44 -27.79
CA ALA A 261 -9.47 -4.34 -28.80
C ALA A 261 -8.41 -4.94 -29.74
N LYS A 262 -7.22 -4.32 -29.81
CA LYS A 262 -6.08 -4.75 -30.66
C LYS A 262 -4.94 -5.40 -29.89
N GLN A 263 -5.13 -5.70 -28.61
CA GLN A 263 -4.07 -6.25 -27.78
C GLN A 263 -3.70 -7.65 -28.28
N PRO A 264 -2.46 -7.87 -28.76
CA PRO A 264 -2.04 -9.20 -29.16
C PRO A 264 -1.72 -10.00 -27.90
N GLU A 265 -2.71 -10.64 -27.24
CA GLU A 265 -2.54 -11.47 -26.02
C GLU A 265 -1.79 -10.84 -24.83
N GLU A 266 -1.27 -9.62 -24.95
CA GLU A 266 -0.19 -9.09 -24.14
C GLU A 266 -0.61 -7.73 -23.58
N SER A 267 -1.64 -7.74 -22.76
CA SER A 267 -2.01 -6.59 -21.94
C SER A 267 -2.30 -7.03 -20.54
N ALA A 268 -1.19 -7.03 -19.80
CA ALA A 268 -1.03 -7.12 -18.37
C ALA A 268 -1.89 -8.20 -17.69
N VAL A 269 -1.88 -9.44 -18.20
CA VAL A 269 -1.58 -10.53 -17.28
C VAL A 269 -0.19 -10.19 -16.77
N PRO A 270 0.01 -9.85 -15.48
CA PRO A 270 1.35 -9.55 -15.03
C PRO A 270 2.21 -10.77 -15.35
N SER A 271 3.36 -10.53 -15.97
CA SER A 271 4.33 -11.56 -16.32
C SER A 271 4.63 -12.42 -15.09
N ARG A 272 5.05 -13.66 -15.30
CA ARG A 272 5.40 -14.56 -14.20
C ARG A 272 6.45 -13.91 -13.28
N GLU A 273 7.33 -13.11 -13.87
CA GLU A 273 8.35 -12.30 -13.22
C GLU A 273 7.76 -11.19 -12.35
N GLU A 274 6.80 -10.41 -12.86
CA GLU A 274 6.10 -9.37 -12.08
C GLU A 274 5.31 -9.97 -10.92
N LEU A 275 4.64 -11.11 -11.16
CA LEU A 275 3.92 -11.82 -10.11
C LEU A 275 4.83 -12.40 -9.04
N ALA A 276 5.98 -12.94 -9.45
CA ALA A 276 7.00 -13.42 -8.52
C ALA A 276 7.59 -12.27 -7.70
N LEU A 277 7.87 -11.13 -8.33
CA LEU A 277 8.36 -9.94 -7.65
C LEU A 277 7.37 -9.46 -6.61
N TYR A 278 6.11 -9.40 -7.01
CA TYR A 278 5.02 -9.04 -6.15
C TYR A 278 4.92 -9.96 -4.91
N VAL A 279 5.08 -11.29 -5.06
CA VAL A 279 5.08 -12.22 -3.91
C VAL A 279 6.20 -11.88 -2.92
N VAL A 280 7.39 -11.53 -3.39
CA VAL A 280 8.52 -11.15 -2.52
C VAL A 280 8.29 -9.81 -1.84
N GLN A 281 7.79 -8.80 -2.57
CA GLN A 281 7.43 -7.51 -1.99
C GLN A 281 6.36 -7.70 -0.90
N TYR A 282 5.31 -8.45 -1.20
CA TYR A 282 4.21 -8.68 -0.28
C TYR A 282 4.65 -9.44 0.98
N TYR A 283 5.61 -10.35 0.84
CA TYR A 283 6.22 -11.03 1.99
C TYR A 283 6.89 -10.03 2.95
N PHE A 284 7.70 -9.09 2.44
CA PHE A 284 8.36 -8.10 3.30
C PHE A 284 7.39 -7.05 3.85
N ASP A 285 6.40 -6.63 3.08
CA ASP A 285 5.36 -5.73 3.56
C ASP A 285 4.58 -6.38 4.71
N SER A 286 4.19 -7.65 4.56
CA SER A 286 3.52 -8.41 5.61
C SER A 286 4.35 -8.48 6.89
N LEU A 287 5.67 -8.71 6.78
CA LEU A 287 6.58 -8.69 7.92
C LEU A 287 6.68 -7.31 8.58
N GLN A 288 6.76 -6.24 7.79
CA GLN A 288 6.83 -4.85 8.26
C GLN A 288 5.59 -4.46 9.08
N PHE A 289 4.41 -4.98 8.73
CA PHE A 289 3.17 -4.73 9.47
C PHE A 289 2.89 -5.72 10.59
N GLY A 290 3.75 -6.72 10.78
CA GLY A 290 3.54 -7.77 11.77
C GLY A 290 2.45 -8.77 11.41
N ASP A 291 2.03 -8.81 10.14
CA ASP A 291 1.16 -9.85 9.58
C ASP A 291 1.97 -11.10 9.26
N TYR A 292 2.45 -11.74 10.33
CA TYR A 292 3.25 -12.95 10.23
C TYR A 292 2.47 -14.13 9.66
N VAL A 293 1.13 -14.11 9.75
CA VAL A 293 0.28 -15.18 9.21
C VAL A 293 0.34 -15.14 7.69
N THR A 294 0.12 -13.98 7.10
CA THR A 294 0.22 -13.78 5.65
C THR A 294 1.63 -14.09 5.17
N ALA A 295 2.66 -13.50 5.79
CA ALA A 295 4.06 -13.72 5.42
C ALA A 295 4.43 -15.21 5.45
N TYR A 296 4.03 -15.93 6.52
CA TYR A 296 4.23 -17.37 6.64
C TYR A 296 3.45 -18.15 5.57
N SER A 297 2.23 -17.73 5.25
CA SER A 297 1.40 -18.39 4.25
C SER A 297 1.99 -18.32 2.84
N LEU A 298 2.78 -17.28 2.52
CA LEU A 298 3.46 -17.12 1.23
C LEU A 298 4.64 -18.09 1.07
N MET A 299 5.15 -18.65 2.16
CA MET A 299 6.18 -19.68 2.13
C MET A 299 5.64 -21.00 1.56
N GLY A 300 6.47 -21.72 0.81
CA GLY A 300 6.16 -23.03 0.25
C GLY A 300 6.00 -24.11 1.31
N SER A 301 5.39 -25.22 0.92
CA SER A 301 5.09 -26.36 1.78
C SER A 301 6.31 -26.93 2.51
N GLU A 302 7.44 -27.08 1.81
CA GLU A 302 8.70 -27.58 2.39
C GLU A 302 9.16 -26.74 3.58
N PHE A 303 9.13 -25.41 3.45
CA PHE A 303 9.50 -24.51 4.56
C PHE A 303 8.53 -24.62 5.74
N GLN A 304 7.23 -24.72 5.47
CA GLN A 304 6.21 -24.80 6.51
C GLN A 304 6.27 -26.14 7.28
N GLU A 305 6.72 -27.22 6.63
CA GLU A 305 6.96 -28.51 7.29
C GLU A 305 8.18 -28.46 8.23
N GLU A 306 9.24 -27.73 7.85
CA GLU A 306 10.46 -27.61 8.65
C GLU A 306 10.36 -26.58 9.78
N THR A 307 9.62 -25.49 9.55
CA THR A 307 9.54 -24.35 10.47
C THR A 307 8.10 -24.09 10.88
N SER A 308 7.77 -24.34 12.15
CA SER A 308 6.46 -23.98 12.71
C SER A 308 6.20 -22.48 12.65
N TYR A 309 4.93 -22.08 12.53
CA TYR A 309 4.51 -20.67 12.57
C TYR A 309 5.04 -19.92 13.79
N GLU A 310 5.02 -20.52 14.98
CA GLU A 310 5.54 -19.89 16.21
C GLU A 310 7.03 -19.58 16.08
N ALA A 311 7.84 -20.55 15.63
CA ALA A 311 9.27 -20.36 15.42
C ALA A 311 9.56 -19.29 14.35
N TYR A 312 8.78 -19.29 13.26
CA TYR A 312 8.86 -18.28 12.21
C TYR A 312 8.61 -16.87 12.77
N ARG A 313 7.48 -16.67 13.46
CA ARG A 313 7.09 -15.39 14.06
C ARG A 313 8.14 -14.88 15.04
N GLU A 314 8.71 -15.74 15.88
CA GLU A 314 9.72 -15.35 16.86
C GLU A 314 10.99 -14.80 16.21
N SER A 315 11.34 -15.23 14.99
CA SER A 315 12.54 -14.77 14.28
C SER A 315 12.48 -13.29 13.88
N PHE A 316 11.27 -12.71 13.80
CA PHE A 316 11.06 -11.31 13.44
C PHE A 316 10.71 -10.40 14.63
N ARG A 317 10.60 -10.94 15.85
CA ARG A 317 10.18 -10.19 17.05
C ARG A 317 11.02 -8.93 17.32
N ASN A 318 12.32 -8.99 17.00
CA ASN A 318 13.28 -7.92 17.29
C ASN A 318 13.58 -7.07 16.06
N ILE A 319 12.75 -7.12 15.02
CA ILE A 319 12.97 -6.35 13.78
C ILE A 319 11.89 -5.26 13.70
N PRO A 320 12.11 -4.08 14.30
CA PRO A 320 11.16 -2.96 14.26
C PRO A 320 10.91 -2.37 12.87
N SER A 321 11.83 -2.50 11.94
CA SER A 321 11.68 -1.97 10.58
C SER A 321 12.41 -2.83 9.57
N ILE A 322 11.79 -2.98 8.40
CA ILE A 322 12.26 -3.68 7.21
C ILE A 322 11.92 -2.79 6.01
N SER A 323 12.87 -2.58 5.13
CA SER A 323 12.65 -1.93 3.84
C SER A 323 13.46 -2.62 2.74
N MET A 324 12.94 -2.60 1.53
CA MET A 324 13.49 -3.30 0.37
C MET A 324 14.02 -2.30 -0.65
N ASP A 325 15.19 -2.57 -1.22
CA ASP A 325 15.72 -1.84 -2.37
C ASP A 325 15.27 -2.49 -3.69
N ASN A 326 15.58 -1.83 -4.82
CA ASN A 326 15.24 -2.33 -6.15
C ASN A 326 15.77 -3.77 -6.36
N PRO A 327 14.86 -4.74 -6.59
CA PRO A 327 15.19 -6.14 -6.75
C PRO A 327 15.76 -6.43 -8.15
N GLU A 328 16.71 -7.36 -8.23
CA GLU A 328 17.21 -7.93 -9.49
C GLU A 328 16.50 -9.25 -9.78
N ILE A 329 15.90 -9.36 -10.97
CA ILE A 329 15.15 -10.55 -11.39
C ILE A 329 16.01 -11.41 -12.33
N LEU A 330 16.09 -12.70 -12.04
CA LEU A 330 16.73 -13.71 -12.88
C LEU A 330 15.73 -14.85 -13.17
N VAL A 331 15.48 -15.10 -14.45
CA VAL A 331 14.59 -16.20 -14.87
C VAL A 331 15.42 -17.45 -15.08
N VAL A 332 15.13 -18.51 -14.31
CA VAL A 332 15.85 -19.80 -14.39
C VAL A 332 14.84 -20.90 -14.71
N SER A 333 14.74 -21.25 -15.99
CA SER A 333 13.78 -22.25 -16.50
C SER A 333 12.32 -21.89 -16.20
N ASP A 334 11.65 -22.66 -15.33
CA ASP A 334 10.24 -22.49 -14.95
C ASP A 334 10.11 -21.76 -13.58
N GLN A 335 11.21 -21.34 -12.96
CA GLN A 335 11.22 -20.62 -11.69
C GLN A 335 11.75 -19.21 -11.88
N VAL A 336 11.29 -18.29 -11.02
CA VAL A 336 11.80 -16.92 -10.98
C VAL A 336 12.66 -16.78 -9.74
N GLU A 337 13.92 -16.42 -9.93
CA GLU A 337 14.84 -16.08 -8.85
C GLU A 337 14.86 -14.56 -8.69
N ILE A 338 14.69 -14.09 -7.45
CA ILE A 338 14.68 -12.66 -7.12
C ILE A 338 15.76 -12.39 -6.10
N ASN A 339 16.74 -11.58 -6.49
CA ASN A 339 17.79 -11.10 -5.63
C ASN A 339 17.42 -9.71 -5.12
N VAL A 340 17.43 -9.55 -3.81
CA VAL A 340 16.95 -8.31 -3.21
C VAL A 340 17.78 -7.91 -2.01
N THR A 341 18.09 -6.61 -1.95
CA THR A 341 18.76 -6.01 -0.80
C THR A 341 17.71 -5.48 0.15
N VAL A 342 17.82 -5.87 1.42
CA VAL A 342 16.86 -5.54 2.47
C VAL A 342 17.59 -4.86 3.62
N HIS A 343 17.10 -3.70 4.01
CA HIS A 343 17.55 -2.98 5.19
C HIS A 343 16.65 -3.32 6.36
N MET A 344 17.26 -3.79 7.45
CA MET A 344 16.56 -4.15 8.67
C MET A 344 17.11 -3.33 9.83
N GLU A 345 16.22 -2.68 10.59
CA GLU A 345 16.57 -2.17 11.91
C GLU A 345 16.34 -3.31 12.90
N GLU A 346 17.38 -3.76 13.58
CA GLU A 346 17.31 -4.82 14.59
C GLU A 346 17.48 -4.25 15.99
N LEU A 347 16.69 -4.75 16.93
CA LEU A 347 16.78 -4.42 18.35
C LEU A 347 17.65 -5.46 19.06
N ILE A 348 18.91 -5.09 19.33
CA ILE A 348 19.87 -5.94 20.05
C ILE A 348 20.25 -5.23 21.34
N GLU A 349 19.99 -5.86 22.49
CA GLU A 349 20.31 -5.30 23.82
C GLU A 349 19.79 -3.86 24.03
N HIS A 350 18.59 -3.54 23.52
CA HIS A 350 17.94 -2.22 23.53
C HIS A 350 18.60 -1.15 22.64
N MET A 351 19.58 -1.53 21.82
CA MET A 351 20.13 -0.68 20.77
C MET A 351 19.49 -1.01 19.42
N ARG A 352 19.26 0.02 18.62
CA ARG A 352 18.80 -0.10 17.23
C ARG A 352 20.03 -0.18 16.32
N LEU A 353 20.15 -1.28 15.59
CA LEU A 353 21.24 -1.52 14.66
C LEU A 353 20.68 -1.68 13.25
N ASN A 354 21.11 -0.82 12.33
CA ASN A 354 20.76 -0.97 10.92
C ASN A 354 21.69 -1.99 10.29
N GLN A 355 21.10 -3.05 9.74
CA GLN A 355 21.80 -4.10 9.01
C GLN A 355 21.27 -4.19 7.59
N THR A 356 22.12 -4.60 6.67
CA THR A 356 21.76 -4.82 5.27
C THR A 356 22.01 -6.28 4.96
N TYR A 357 21.01 -6.92 4.36
CA TYR A 357 21.05 -8.32 3.97
C TYR A 357 20.74 -8.43 2.49
N THR A 358 21.36 -9.40 1.82
CA THR A 358 20.96 -9.81 0.48
C THR A 358 20.20 -11.12 0.61
N PHE A 359 18.98 -11.14 0.07
CA PHE A 359 18.16 -12.33 -0.03
C PHE A 359 18.07 -12.79 -1.48
N THR A 360 18.10 -14.11 -1.65
CA THR A 360 17.77 -14.78 -2.90
C THR A 360 16.50 -15.58 -2.66
N PHE A 361 15.42 -15.20 -3.34
CA PHE A 361 14.13 -15.89 -3.32
C PHE A 361 13.98 -16.73 -4.59
N VAL A 362 13.47 -17.94 -4.45
CA VAL A 362 13.03 -18.78 -5.56
C VAL A 362 11.51 -18.89 -5.50
N ILE A 363 10.85 -18.39 -6.54
CA ILE A 363 9.39 -18.41 -6.64
C ILE A 363 8.96 -19.51 -7.60
N GLY A 364 8.03 -20.34 -7.14
CA GLY A 364 7.44 -21.44 -7.89
C GLY A 364 5.96 -21.59 -7.58
N GLU A 365 5.29 -22.52 -8.25
CA GLU A 365 3.84 -22.72 -8.14
C GLU A 365 3.52 -23.97 -7.34
N GLU A 366 2.68 -23.83 -6.31
CA GLU A 366 2.15 -24.92 -5.48
C GLU A 366 0.63 -24.76 -5.33
N ASN A 367 -0.14 -25.80 -5.70
CA ASN A 367 -1.61 -25.77 -5.67
C ASN A 367 -2.22 -24.59 -6.44
N ASP A 368 -1.76 -24.38 -7.68
CA ASP A 368 -2.18 -23.31 -8.59
C ASP A 368 -1.95 -21.89 -8.02
N ARG A 369 -0.94 -21.74 -7.13
CA ARG A 369 -0.57 -20.49 -6.46
C ARG A 369 0.95 -20.32 -6.43
N LEU A 370 1.45 -19.13 -6.76
CA LEU A 370 2.85 -18.75 -6.53
C LEU A 370 3.23 -18.74 -5.04
N LYS A 371 4.38 -19.32 -4.71
CA LYS A 371 4.92 -19.44 -3.35
C LYS A 371 6.42 -19.19 -3.34
N ILE A 372 6.94 -18.75 -2.20
CA ILE A 372 8.37 -18.72 -1.90
C ILE A 372 8.81 -20.16 -1.57
N ILE A 373 9.27 -20.88 -2.59
CA ILE A 373 9.72 -22.28 -2.45
C ILE A 373 11.18 -22.39 -2.02
N GLY A 374 11.94 -21.29 -2.12
CA GLY A 374 13.30 -21.21 -1.60
C GLY A 374 13.61 -19.79 -1.13
N MET A 375 14.33 -19.68 0.00
CA MET A 375 14.80 -18.41 0.53
C MET A 375 16.20 -18.60 1.12
N THR A 376 17.19 -17.90 0.59
CA THR A 376 18.55 -17.89 1.13
C THR A 376 18.93 -16.47 1.55
N ARG A 377 19.44 -16.32 2.77
CA ARG A 377 19.95 -15.04 3.30
C ARG A 377 21.46 -15.04 3.32
N GLN A 378 22.08 -14.01 2.77
CA GLN A 378 23.50 -13.72 2.87
C GLN A 378 23.71 -12.41 3.63
N SER A 379 24.66 -12.40 4.57
CA SER A 379 25.12 -11.14 5.17
C SER A 379 26.01 -10.41 4.18
N ALA A 380 25.74 -9.13 3.96
CA ALA A 380 26.59 -8.26 3.14
C ALA A 380 28.01 -8.09 3.71
#